data_AF-A0AAV4AZ01-F1
#
_entry.id   AF-A0AAV4AZ01-F1
#
_cell.length_a   1.000
_cell.length_b   1.000
_cell.length_c   1.000
_cell.angle_alpha   90.00
_cell.angle_beta   90.00
_cell.angle_gamma   90.00
#
_symmetry.space_group_name_H-M   'P 1'
#
loop_
_entity.id
_entity.type
_entity.pdbx_description
1 polymer ?
#
loop_
_entity_poly.entity_id
_entity_poly.type
_entity_poly.pdbx_seq_one_letter_code
_entity_poly.pdbx_strand_id
1 'polypeptide(L)'
;MFFLRLLLTVVKGPTSFKSLRYFQGIEQATYRGACIDHGLLEQDNAHQMTLQEASVSHQPQSLRSLFAVLLVHAQPTNPKELCNEFEFSLCEDFIHKSLSRDQAKHLALIHTEDMIFSMNGKGLETFGLPPTDLEDSARCGIEIEAEHNIQHEKETVQ
;
A
#
# COMPACT_ATOMS: atom_id res chain seq x y z
N MET A 1 11.01 -7.83 17.04
CA MET A 1 11.02 -8.86 18.11
C MET A 1 9.62 -9.09 18.74
N PHE A 2 8.56 -9.05 17.93
CA PHE A 2 7.17 -9.26 18.40
C PHE A 2 6.68 -10.67 18.06
N PHE A 3 6.77 -11.06 16.80
CA PHE A 3 6.29 -12.34 16.25
C PHE A 3 6.85 -13.59 16.95
N LEU A 4 8.12 -13.56 17.37
CA LEU A 4 8.72 -14.70 18.10
C LEU A 4 8.03 -14.96 19.44
N ARG A 5 7.73 -13.90 20.19
CA ARG A 5 7.05 -14.02 21.50
C ARG A 5 5.64 -14.54 21.32
N LEU A 6 4.96 -14.09 20.27
CA LEU A 6 3.63 -14.55 19.89
C LEU A 6 3.64 -16.06 19.58
N LEU A 7 4.56 -16.53 18.74
CA LEU A 7 4.69 -17.96 18.41
C LEU A 7 5.00 -18.83 19.64
N LEU A 8 5.81 -18.33 20.58
CA LEU A 8 6.11 -19.04 21.82
C LEU A 8 4.88 -19.27 22.71
N THR A 9 3.82 -18.47 22.56
CA THR A 9 2.58 -18.69 23.31
C THR A 9 1.71 -19.82 22.76
N VAL A 10 1.89 -20.20 21.49
CA VAL A 10 1.07 -21.23 20.83
C VAL A 10 1.84 -22.53 20.56
N VAL A 11 3.13 -22.44 20.22
CA VAL A 11 3.96 -23.61 19.90
C VAL A 11 4.46 -24.24 21.20
N LYS A 12 3.93 -25.42 21.54
CA LYS A 12 4.34 -26.18 22.73
C LYS A 12 5.62 -26.98 22.46
N GLY A 13 6.63 -26.79 23.30
CA GLY A 13 7.89 -27.54 23.27
C GLY A 13 8.74 -27.33 22.00
N PRO A 14 9.01 -26.08 21.57
CA PRO A 14 9.86 -25.85 20.41
C PRO A 14 11.26 -26.41 20.67
N THR A 15 11.72 -27.30 19.79
CA THR A 15 13.08 -27.88 19.85
C THR A 15 14.12 -26.97 19.20
N SER A 16 13.68 -25.97 18.44
CA SER A 16 14.53 -24.95 17.82
C SER A 16 13.75 -23.67 17.47
N PHE A 17 14.43 -22.58 17.14
CA PHE A 17 13.76 -21.40 16.56
C PHE A 17 13.08 -21.73 15.24
N LYS A 18 13.66 -22.66 14.47
CA LYS A 18 13.09 -23.13 13.20
C LYS A 18 11.74 -23.83 13.43
N SER A 19 11.60 -24.60 14.52
CA SER A 19 10.33 -25.27 14.84
C SER A 19 9.17 -24.30 15.09
N LEU A 20 9.45 -23.04 15.49
CA LEU A 20 8.41 -22.02 15.66
C LEU A 20 7.75 -21.60 14.35
N ARG A 21 8.42 -21.80 13.21
CA ARG A 21 7.88 -21.45 11.88
C ARG A 21 7.01 -22.55 11.28
N TYR A 22 6.85 -23.68 11.96
CA TYR A 22 6.02 -24.76 11.45
C TYR A 22 4.56 -24.53 11.81
N PHE A 23 3.71 -24.63 10.79
CA PHE A 23 2.27 -24.72 10.94
C PHE A 23 1.79 -25.99 10.23
N GLN A 24 1.14 -26.89 10.97
CA GLN A 24 0.66 -28.19 10.46
C GLN A 24 1.72 -29.01 9.67
N GLY A 25 3.00 -28.92 10.06
CA GLY A 25 4.10 -29.65 9.42
C GLY A 25 4.74 -28.96 8.20
N ILE A 26 4.23 -27.80 7.79
CA ILE A 26 4.81 -26.97 6.72
C ILE A 26 5.65 -25.86 7.33
N GLU A 27 6.88 -25.68 6.85
CA GLU A 27 7.75 -24.59 7.26
C GLU A 27 7.32 -23.29 6.55
N GLN A 28 6.94 -22.27 7.32
CA GLN A 28 6.61 -20.96 6.79
C GLN A 28 7.85 -20.14 6.47
N ALA A 29 7.79 -19.26 5.45
CA ALA A 29 8.93 -18.45 4.99
C ALA A 29 9.38 -17.38 5.99
N THR A 30 8.48 -16.91 6.85
CA THR A 30 8.77 -15.89 7.87
C THR A 30 8.08 -16.23 9.19
N TYR A 31 8.61 -15.75 10.32
CA TYR A 31 7.94 -15.86 11.62
C TYR A 31 6.58 -15.14 11.65
N ARG A 32 6.44 -14.06 10.85
CA ARG A 32 5.17 -13.37 10.70
C ARG A 32 4.14 -14.25 9.99
N GLY A 33 4.52 -14.89 8.88
CA GLY A 33 3.65 -15.83 8.17
C GLY A 33 3.17 -16.96 9.08
N ALA A 34 4.07 -17.53 9.89
CA ALA A 34 3.68 -18.49 10.91
C ALA A 34 2.66 -17.92 11.91
N CYS A 35 2.83 -16.67 12.39
CA CYS A 35 1.84 -16.07 13.29
C CYS A 35 0.47 -15.94 12.63
N ILE A 36 0.42 -15.57 11.34
CA ILE A 36 -0.84 -15.47 10.60
C ILE A 36 -1.51 -16.84 10.47
N ASP A 37 -0.76 -17.87 10.09
CA ASP A 37 -1.32 -19.22 9.94
C ASP A 37 -1.81 -19.80 11.27
N HIS A 38 -1.11 -19.49 12.37
CA HIS A 38 -1.55 -19.81 13.74
C HIS A 38 -2.75 -18.96 14.19
N GLY A 39 -3.28 -18.06 13.35
CA GLY A 39 -4.41 -17.18 13.66
C GLY A 39 -4.09 -16.11 14.69
N LEU A 40 -2.80 -15.83 14.93
CA LEU A 40 -2.33 -14.85 15.92
C LEU A 40 -2.27 -13.43 15.37
N LEU A 41 -2.26 -13.29 14.05
CA LEU A 41 -2.33 -12.03 13.34
C LEU A 41 -3.42 -12.15 12.29
N GLU A 42 -4.27 -11.14 12.17
CA GLU A 42 -5.11 -11.02 10.99
C GLU A 42 -4.21 -10.75 9.77
N GLN A 43 -4.47 -11.42 8.66
CA GLN A 43 -4.07 -10.91 7.36
C GLN A 43 -4.69 -9.50 7.27
N ASP A 44 -3.88 -8.49 6.97
CA ASP A 44 -4.26 -7.08 6.92
C ASP A 44 -5.21 -6.78 5.72
N ASN A 45 -6.28 -7.55 5.59
CA ASN A 45 -7.30 -7.44 4.56
C ASN A 45 -8.08 -6.13 4.70
N ALA A 46 -8.07 -5.50 5.87
CA ALA A 46 -8.73 -4.22 6.10
C ALA A 46 -8.21 -3.14 5.13
N HIS A 47 -6.90 -3.11 4.84
CA HIS A 47 -6.33 -2.15 3.90
C HIS A 47 -6.76 -2.46 2.46
N GLN A 48 -6.78 -3.73 2.07
CA GLN A 48 -7.25 -4.17 0.75
C GLN A 48 -8.73 -3.84 0.56
N MET A 49 -9.59 -4.17 1.53
CA MET A 49 -11.02 -3.85 1.48
C MET A 49 -11.25 -2.33 1.40
N THR A 50 -10.52 -1.55 2.20
CA THR A 50 -10.62 -0.08 2.18
C THR A 50 -10.21 0.49 0.81
N LEU A 51 -9.11 0.03 0.24
CA LEU A 51 -8.67 0.46 -1.09
C LEU A 51 -9.60 -0.02 -2.20
N GLN A 52 -10.21 -1.19 -2.06
CA GLN A 52 -11.18 -1.73 -3.00
C GLN A 52 -12.49 -0.93 -2.99
N GLU A 53 -13.00 -0.53 -1.82
CA GLU A 53 -14.16 0.37 -1.76
C GLU A 53 -13.82 1.75 -2.34
N ALA A 54 -12.62 2.24 -2.03
CA ALA A 54 -12.16 3.52 -2.53
C ALA A 54 -11.95 3.49 -4.06
N SER A 55 -11.45 2.41 -4.64
CA SER A 55 -11.22 2.32 -6.10
C SER A 55 -12.51 2.37 -6.91
N VAL A 56 -13.64 1.95 -6.32
CA VAL A 56 -14.96 2.03 -6.96
C VAL A 56 -15.62 3.40 -6.75
N SER A 57 -15.32 4.07 -5.63
CA SER A 57 -16.07 5.25 -5.19
C SER A 57 -15.31 6.58 -5.34
N HIS A 58 -13.99 6.54 -5.50
CA HIS A 58 -13.12 7.73 -5.51
C HIS A 58 -12.36 7.85 -6.83
N GLN A 59 -11.95 9.09 -7.13
CA GLN A 59 -11.06 9.37 -8.24
C GLN A 59 -9.64 8.82 -7.96
N PRO A 60 -8.90 8.42 -9.01
CA PRO A 60 -7.54 7.86 -8.87
C PRO A 60 -6.57 8.70 -8.02
N GLN A 61 -6.66 10.04 -8.08
CA GLN A 61 -5.85 10.93 -7.24
C GLN A 61 -6.15 10.80 -5.74
N SER A 62 -7.42 10.68 -5.37
CA SER A 62 -7.84 10.46 -3.98
C SER A 62 -7.42 9.06 -3.51
N LEU A 63 -7.51 8.06 -4.39
CA LEU A 63 -7.03 6.70 -4.11
C LEU A 63 -5.51 6.68 -3.83
N ARG A 64 -4.70 7.39 -4.64
CA ARG A 64 -3.26 7.54 -4.39
C ARG A 64 -2.97 8.21 -3.04
N SER A 65 -3.77 9.21 -2.66
CA SER A 65 -3.63 9.91 -1.37
C SER A 65 -3.90 8.97 -0.20
N LEU A 66 -4.98 8.18 -0.29
CA LEU A 66 -5.31 7.15 0.71
C LEU A 66 -4.21 6.10 0.81
N PHE A 67 -3.67 5.65 -0.32
CA PHE A 67 -2.57 4.69 -0.36
C PHE A 67 -1.31 5.24 0.33
N ALA A 68 -0.94 6.51 0.09
CA ALA A 68 0.17 7.16 0.78
C ALA A 68 -0.04 7.22 2.31
N VAL A 69 -1.24 7.61 2.75
CA VAL A 69 -1.61 7.63 4.18
C VAL A 69 -1.51 6.23 4.81
N LEU A 70 -2.01 5.20 4.12
CA LEU A 70 -1.91 3.81 4.58
C LEU A 70 -0.46 3.37 4.74
N LEU A 71 0.40 3.69 3.77
CA LEU A 71 1.83 3.37 3.85
C LEU A 71 2.49 4.02 5.07
N VAL A 72 2.24 5.31 5.29
CA VAL A 72 2.86 6.08 6.39
C VAL A 72 2.32 5.67 7.77
N HIS A 73 1.01 5.56 7.91
CA HIS A 73 0.36 5.43 9.22
C HIS A 73 0.00 3.99 9.58
N ALA A 74 -0.45 3.20 8.61
CA ALA A 74 -0.93 1.83 8.86
C ALA A 74 0.17 0.78 8.65
N GLN A 75 1.23 1.10 7.89
CA GLN A 75 2.36 0.21 7.61
C GLN A 75 1.87 -1.19 7.20
N PRO A 76 1.19 -1.31 6.03
CA PRO A 76 0.59 -2.56 5.61
C PRO A 76 1.65 -3.66 5.54
N THR A 77 1.23 -4.88 5.84
CA THR A 77 2.09 -6.06 5.82
C THR A 77 2.95 -6.19 4.56
N ASN A 78 2.32 -6.07 3.39
CA ASN A 78 2.93 -6.25 2.07
C ASN A 78 2.58 -5.04 1.18
N PRO A 79 3.23 -3.88 1.37
CA PRO A 79 2.93 -2.66 0.61
C PRO A 79 3.12 -2.85 -0.90
N LYS A 80 4.08 -3.68 -1.30
CA LYS A 80 4.37 -4.01 -2.70
C LYS A 80 3.26 -4.83 -3.36
N GLU A 81 2.71 -5.82 -2.67
CA GLU A 81 1.59 -6.60 -3.21
C GLU A 81 0.35 -5.73 -3.34
N LEU A 82 0.07 -4.91 -2.32
CA LEU A 82 -1.03 -3.96 -2.32
C LEU A 82 -0.90 -2.95 -3.48
N CYS A 83 0.29 -2.42 -3.72
CA CYS A 83 0.55 -1.52 -4.85
C CYS A 83 0.30 -2.20 -6.22
N ASN A 84 0.73 -3.46 -6.37
CA ASN A 84 0.56 -4.21 -7.61
C ASN A 84 -0.91 -4.55 -7.86
N GLU A 85 -1.66 -4.87 -6.80
CA GLU A 85 -3.09 -5.20 -6.89
C GLU A 85 -3.91 -3.98 -7.37
N PHE A 86 -3.62 -2.79 -6.85
CA PHE A 86 -4.32 -1.56 -7.20
C PHE A 86 -3.63 -0.73 -8.28
N GLU A 87 -2.60 -1.26 -8.93
CA GLU A 87 -1.77 -0.53 -9.91
C GLU A 87 -2.60 0.17 -10.98
N PHE A 88 -3.58 -0.54 -11.54
CA PHE A 88 -4.45 -0.01 -12.59
C PHE A 88 -5.29 1.17 -12.08
N SER A 89 -5.93 1.01 -10.92
CA SER A 89 -6.77 2.06 -10.32
C SER A 89 -5.96 3.28 -9.88
N LEU A 90 -4.69 3.08 -9.51
CA LEU A 90 -3.79 4.18 -9.12
C LEU A 90 -3.31 5.01 -10.31
N CYS A 91 -3.29 4.47 -11.54
CA CYS A 91 -2.79 5.16 -12.73
C CYS A 91 -3.85 5.38 -13.83
N GLU A 92 -5.11 5.03 -13.55
CA GLU A 92 -6.23 5.10 -14.50
C GLU A 92 -6.40 6.50 -15.11
N ASP A 93 -6.28 7.56 -14.31
CA ASP A 93 -6.36 8.95 -14.78
C ASP A 93 -5.24 9.32 -15.76
N PHE A 94 -4.05 8.78 -15.59
CA PHE A 94 -2.94 8.97 -16.51
C PHE A 94 -3.13 8.16 -17.80
N ILE A 95 -3.69 6.95 -17.72
CA ILE A 95 -4.04 6.16 -18.90
C ILE A 95 -5.08 6.90 -19.75
N HIS A 96 -6.09 7.51 -19.10
CA HIS A 96 -7.09 8.33 -19.80
C HIS A 96 -6.50 9.56 -20.51
N LYS A 97 -5.35 10.06 -20.06
CA LYS A 97 -4.58 11.14 -20.70
C LYS A 97 -3.70 10.65 -21.87
N SER A 98 -3.95 9.45 -22.39
CA SER A 98 -3.20 8.83 -23.51
C SER A 98 -1.73 8.50 -23.22
N LEU A 99 -1.35 8.34 -21.95
CA LEU A 99 -0.02 7.86 -21.58
C LEU A 99 0.09 6.33 -21.76
N SER A 100 1.30 5.84 -22.05
CA SER A 100 1.59 4.40 -21.99
C SER A 100 1.38 3.88 -20.57
N ARG A 101 0.99 2.60 -20.43
CA ARG A 101 0.81 1.95 -19.11
C ARG A 101 2.04 2.10 -18.23
N ASP A 102 3.23 1.94 -18.80
CA ASP A 102 4.50 2.08 -18.06
C ASP A 102 4.71 3.51 -17.55
N GLN A 103 4.40 4.51 -18.38
CA GLN A 103 4.51 5.92 -18.02
C GLN A 103 3.46 6.33 -16.97
N ALA A 104 2.22 5.87 -17.13
CA ALA A 104 1.14 6.10 -16.20
C ALA A 104 1.46 5.52 -14.81
N LYS A 105 1.98 4.28 -14.78
CA LYS A 105 2.44 3.64 -13.54
C LYS A 105 3.57 4.44 -12.89
N HIS A 106 4.58 4.81 -13.66
CA HIS A 106 5.73 5.54 -13.14
C HIS A 106 5.29 6.89 -12.55
N LEU A 107 4.43 7.63 -13.24
CA LEU A 107 3.92 8.91 -12.78
C LEU A 107 3.03 8.78 -11.52
N ALA A 108 2.19 7.73 -11.44
CA ALA A 108 1.41 7.43 -10.25
C ALA A 108 2.31 7.13 -9.03
N LEU A 109 3.42 6.43 -9.23
CA LEU A 109 4.41 6.18 -8.19
C LEU A 109 5.11 7.47 -7.75
N ILE A 110 5.54 8.33 -8.68
CA ILE A 110 6.15 9.63 -8.36
C ILE A 110 5.18 10.47 -7.50
N HIS A 111 3.92 10.58 -7.93
CA HIS A 111 2.91 11.32 -7.18
C HIS A 111 2.71 10.75 -5.76
N THR A 112 2.70 9.42 -5.64
CA THR A 112 2.58 8.75 -4.36
C THR A 112 3.80 9.02 -3.48
N GLU A 113 5.00 8.99 -4.04
CA GLU A 113 6.24 9.31 -3.34
C GLU A 113 6.24 10.75 -2.81
N ASP A 114 5.88 11.72 -3.65
CA ASP A 114 5.83 13.14 -3.28
C ASP A 114 4.89 13.36 -2.08
N MET A 115 3.73 12.70 -2.07
CA MET A 115 2.79 12.74 -0.94
C MET A 115 3.39 12.13 0.33
N ILE A 116 4.04 10.98 0.24
CA ILE A 116 4.69 10.31 1.38
C ILE A 116 5.84 11.17 1.93
N PHE A 117 6.63 11.76 1.04
CA PHE A 117 7.74 12.63 1.39
C PHE A 117 7.23 13.89 2.11
N SER A 118 6.16 14.50 1.61
CA SER A 118 5.47 15.62 2.26
C SER A 118 4.96 15.27 3.68
N MET A 119 4.48 14.03 3.88
CA MET A 119 3.93 13.60 5.18
C MET A 119 4.99 13.21 6.22
N ASN A 120 6.05 12.52 5.82
CA ASN A 120 6.97 11.88 6.77
C ASN A 120 8.46 12.15 6.49
N GLY A 121 8.78 12.93 5.44
CA GLY A 121 10.16 13.24 5.03
C GLY A 121 10.98 12.02 4.58
N LYS A 122 10.32 10.90 4.26
CA LYS A 122 10.96 9.63 3.88
C LYS A 122 10.54 9.23 2.46
N GLY A 123 11.47 8.68 1.68
CA GLY A 123 11.20 8.18 0.32
C GLY A 123 10.59 6.76 0.30
N LEU A 124 10.14 6.34 -0.89
CA LEU A 124 9.48 5.04 -1.14
C LEU A 124 10.34 3.83 -0.75
N GLU A 125 11.67 3.98 -0.77
CA GLU A 125 12.63 2.95 -0.37
C GLU A 125 12.39 2.46 1.07
N THR A 126 11.91 3.34 1.96
CA THR A 126 11.60 3.00 3.35
C THR A 126 10.47 1.96 3.43
N PHE A 127 9.61 1.91 2.43
CA PHE A 127 8.43 1.05 2.37
C PHE A 127 8.65 -0.17 1.45
N GLY A 128 9.87 -0.39 0.95
CA GLY A 128 10.19 -1.53 0.07
C GLY A 128 9.58 -1.44 -1.33
N LEU A 129 9.23 -0.22 -1.77
CA LEU A 129 8.77 0.07 -3.12
C LEU A 129 9.97 0.46 -4.01
N PRO A 130 9.91 0.19 -5.33
CA PRO A 130 11.01 0.51 -6.22
C PRO A 130 11.28 2.02 -6.21
N PRO A 131 12.56 2.44 -6.19
CA PRO A 131 12.89 3.86 -6.29
C PRO A 131 12.37 4.41 -7.61
N THR A 132 11.76 5.59 -7.53
CA THR A 132 11.36 6.37 -8.70
C THR A 132 12.57 7.20 -9.11
N ASP A 133 13.32 6.71 -10.10
CA ASP A 133 14.47 7.45 -10.64
C ASP A 133 13.98 8.82 -11.15
N LEU A 134 14.33 9.88 -10.42
CA LEU A 134 13.91 11.28 -10.63
C LEU A 134 14.33 11.88 -11.99
N GLU A 135 15.04 11.13 -12.84
CA GLU A 135 15.54 11.61 -14.13
C GLU A 135 14.45 11.60 -15.24
N ASP A 136 13.37 10.84 -15.09
CA ASP A 136 12.26 10.82 -16.07
C ASP A 136 11.17 11.87 -15.82
N SER A 137 11.12 12.46 -14.62
CA SER A 137 10.17 13.55 -14.28
C SER A 137 10.36 14.78 -15.17
N ALA A 138 11.59 15.06 -15.63
CA ALA A 138 11.88 16.17 -16.52
C ALA A 138 11.34 15.99 -17.96
N ARG A 139 10.88 14.78 -18.33
CA ARG A 139 10.31 14.51 -19.67
C ARG A 139 8.79 14.61 -19.71
N CYS A 140 8.12 14.55 -18.56
CA CYS A 140 6.67 14.67 -18.47
C CYS A 140 6.31 16.06 -17.95
N GLY A 141 6.37 17.05 -18.84
CA GLY A 141 5.80 18.38 -18.59
C GLY A 141 4.28 18.29 -18.46
N ILE A 142 3.80 17.79 -17.32
CA ILE A 142 2.38 17.78 -16.97
C ILE A 142 2.24 18.75 -15.79
N GLU A 143 1.74 19.94 -16.10
CA GLU A 143 1.21 20.86 -15.11
C GLU A 143 0.18 20.12 -14.24
N ILE A 144 0.50 19.98 -12.96
CA ILE A 144 -0.46 19.53 -11.94
C ILE A 144 -1.33 20.75 -11.64
N GLU A 145 -2.39 20.93 -12.44
CA GLU A 145 -3.47 21.83 -12.06
C GLU A 145 -4.17 21.25 -10.83
N ALA A 146 -3.79 21.80 -9.67
CA ALA A 146 -4.43 21.56 -8.39
C ALA A 146 -5.76 22.32 -8.35
N GLU A 147 -6.82 21.73 -8.88
CA GLU A 147 -8.18 22.21 -8.60
C GLU A 147 -8.74 21.40 -7.41
N HIS A 148 -8.56 21.98 -6.22
CA HIS A 148 -9.41 21.71 -5.07
C HIS A 148 -10.84 22.07 -5.43
N ASN A 149 -11.75 21.10 -5.46
CA ASN A 149 -13.16 21.42 -5.27
C ASN A 149 -13.88 20.28 -4.52
N ILE A 150 -13.87 20.37 -3.19
CA ILE A 150 -14.91 19.78 -2.35
C ILE A 150 -15.51 20.92 -1.53
N GLN A 151 -16.73 21.32 -1.89
CA GLN A 151 -17.79 21.66 -0.92
C GLN A 151 -19.14 21.60 -1.67
N HIS A 152 -19.91 20.51 -1.53
CA HIS A 152 -20.85 20.24 -0.44
C HIS A 152 -22.29 20.52 -0.91
N GLU A 153 -22.90 19.57 -1.62
CA GLU A 153 -24.36 19.56 -1.83
C GLU A 153 -24.96 18.39 -1.03
N LYS A 154 -25.24 18.66 0.25
CA LYS A 154 -26.23 17.93 1.03
C LYS A 154 -27.21 18.94 1.64
N GLU A 155 -28.47 18.80 1.20
CA GLU A 155 -29.74 19.12 1.90
C GLU A 155 -30.00 20.61 2.18
N THR A 156 -31.16 21.19 1.86
CA THR A 156 -32.50 20.82 2.34
C THR A 156 -33.62 21.34 1.42
N VAL A 157 -34.49 20.40 1.02
CA VAL A 157 -35.96 20.46 0.93
C VAL A 157 -36.62 21.85 0.89
N GLN A 158 -37.35 22.09 -0.20
CA GLN A 158 -38.39 23.11 -0.32
C GLN A 158 -39.74 22.59 0.17
#